data_AF-D6Y0F4-F1
#
_entry.id   AF-D6Y0F4-F1
#
_cell.length_a   1.000
_cell.length_b   1.000
_cell.length_c   1.000
_cell.angle_alpha   90.00
_cell.angle_beta   90.00
_cell.angle_gamma   90.00
#
_symmetry.space_group_name_H-M   'P 1'
#
loop_
_entity.id
_entity.type
_entity.pdbx_description
1 polymer ?
#
loop_
_entity_poly.entity_id
_entity_poly.type
_entity_poly.pdbx_seq_one_letter_code
_entity_poly.pdbx_strand_id
1 'polypeptide(L)'
;MKINPMQSVQAYRKLQDVQQQEKQHKPQKADEVQISKEAKAMMAQSGTQSPERAEKVQEIKAQIENGTYQVNAQEVARKFYEFWD
;
A
#
# COMPACT_ATOMS: atom_id res chain seq x y z
N MET A 1 10.90 -65.26 -18.79
CA MET A 1 10.73 -64.18 -17.78
C MET A 1 9.25 -63.89 -17.61
N LYS A 2 8.70 -64.00 -16.40
CA LYS A 2 7.28 -63.66 -16.11
C LYS A 2 7.24 -62.20 -15.66
N ILE A 3 6.70 -61.32 -16.50
CA ILE A 3 6.49 -59.90 -16.15
C ILE A 3 5.22 -59.86 -15.30
N ASN A 4 5.35 -59.43 -14.05
CA ASN A 4 4.24 -59.46 -13.09
C ASN A 4 3.38 -58.20 -13.27
N PRO A 5 2.16 -58.28 -13.83
CA PRO A 5 1.36 -57.11 -14.21
C PRO A 5 0.91 -56.28 -13.00
N MET A 6 0.91 -56.87 -11.80
CA MET A 6 0.49 -56.21 -10.57
C MET A 6 1.40 -55.04 -10.15
N GLN A 7 2.69 -55.06 -10.51
CA GLN A 7 3.62 -53.98 -10.18
C GLN A 7 3.32 -52.70 -10.98
N SER A 8 2.87 -52.84 -12.22
CA SER A 8 2.53 -51.70 -13.09
C SER A 8 1.32 -50.91 -12.56
N VAL A 9 0.32 -51.62 -12.02
CA VAL A 9 -0.88 -51.00 -11.43
C VAL A 9 -0.55 -50.26 -10.13
N GLN A 10 0.36 -50.81 -9.32
CA GLN A 10 0.81 -50.15 -8.09
C GLN A 10 1.60 -48.87 -8.38
N ALA A 11 2.43 -48.87 -9.43
CA ALA A 11 3.16 -47.67 -9.86
C ALA A 11 2.20 -46.56 -10.33
N TYR A 12 1.15 -46.92 -11.08
CA TYR A 12 0.12 -45.97 -11.51
C TYR A 12 -0.65 -45.35 -10.36
N ARG A 13 -1.04 -46.15 -9.35
CA ARG A 13 -1.73 -45.63 -8.15
C ARG A 13 -0.85 -44.64 -7.38
N LYS A 14 0.42 -44.99 -7.16
CA LYS A 14 1.38 -44.07 -6.49
C LYS A 14 1.55 -42.75 -7.23
N LEU A 15 1.59 -42.78 -8.57
CA LEU A 15 1.69 -41.56 -9.38
C LEU A 15 0.43 -40.69 -9.24
N GLN A 16 -0.73 -41.32 -9.12
CA GLN A 16 -2.02 -40.64 -8.95
C GLN A 16 -2.15 -39.99 -7.55
N ASP A 17 -1.68 -40.68 -6.51
CA ASP A 17 -1.66 -40.16 -5.14
C ASP A 17 -0.72 -38.94 -5.00
N VAL A 18 0.46 -39.00 -5.64
CA VAL A 18 1.42 -37.87 -5.68
C VAL A 18 0.80 -36.67 -6.41
N GLN A 19 0.14 -36.88 -7.55
CA GLN A 19 -0.55 -35.79 -8.26
C GLN A 19 -1.72 -35.20 -7.46
N GLN A 20 -2.39 -35.97 -6.61
CA GLN A 20 -3.47 -35.47 -5.76
C GLN A 20 -2.93 -34.64 -4.59
N GLN A 21 -1.82 -35.06 -3.99
CA GLN A 21 -1.14 -34.29 -2.95
C GLN A 21 -0.60 -32.95 -3.50
N GLU A 22 -0.01 -32.92 -4.70
CA GLU A 22 0.44 -31.67 -5.34
C GLU A 22 -0.69 -30.68 -5.61
N LYS A 23 -1.92 -31.17 -5.85
CA LYS A 23 -3.10 -30.30 -6.04
C LYS A 23 -3.63 -29.72 -4.72
N GLN A 24 -3.50 -30.44 -3.60
CA GLN A 24 -3.91 -29.97 -2.27
C GLN A 24 -2.93 -28.95 -1.68
N HIS A 25 -1.66 -28.96 -2.10
CA HIS A 25 -0.62 -28.05 -1.60
C HIS A 25 -0.47 -26.74 -2.38
N LYS A 26 -1.32 -26.44 -3.37
CA LYS A 26 -1.30 -25.12 -4.01
C LYS A 26 -2.03 -24.12 -3.11
N PRO A 27 -1.33 -23.19 -2.43
CA PRO A 27 -2.01 -22.15 -1.67
C PRO A 27 -2.90 -21.38 -2.63
N GLN A 28 -4.18 -21.23 -2.27
CA GLN A 28 -5.07 -20.33 -2.99
C GLN A 28 -4.45 -18.94 -2.92
N LYS A 29 -4.17 -18.34 -4.08
CA LYS A 29 -3.68 -16.95 -4.13
C LYS A 29 -4.79 -16.06 -3.57
N ALA A 30 -4.53 -15.45 -2.42
CA ALA A 30 -5.39 -14.42 -1.85
C ALA A 30 -5.13 -13.10 -2.58
N ASP A 31 -6.15 -12.27 -2.68
CA ASP A 31 -5.99 -10.92 -3.19
C ASP A 31 -5.19 -10.09 -2.18
N GLU A 32 -4.13 -9.42 -2.66
CA GLU A 32 -3.31 -8.52 -1.87
C GLU A 32 -3.35 -7.11 -2.47
N VAL A 33 -3.49 -6.09 -1.62
CA VAL A 33 -3.37 -4.69 -2.01
C VAL A 33 -1.99 -4.19 -1.59
N GLN A 34 -1.16 -3.78 -2.56
CA GLN A 34 0.17 -3.21 -2.30
C GLN A 34 0.24 -1.75 -2.74
N ILE A 35 0.81 -0.88 -1.90
CA ILE A 35 1.13 0.50 -2.28
C ILE A 35 2.37 0.48 -3.19
N SER A 36 2.30 1.15 -4.33
CA SER A 36 3.39 1.21 -5.31
C SER A 36 4.65 1.82 -4.71
N LYS A 37 5.83 1.41 -5.22
CA LYS A 37 7.13 1.96 -4.79
C LYS A 37 7.20 3.47 -5.04
N GLU A 38 6.61 3.93 -6.15
CA GLU A 38 6.53 5.34 -6.52
C GLU A 38 5.67 6.14 -5.53
N ALA A 39 4.50 5.62 -5.15
CA ALA A 39 3.62 6.28 -4.18
C ALA A 39 4.30 6.43 -2.80
N LYS A 40 5.07 5.41 -2.37
CA LYS A 40 5.88 5.50 -1.15
C LYS A 40 6.96 6.58 -1.25
N ALA A 41 7.63 6.68 -2.40
CA ALA A 41 8.64 7.71 -2.64
C ALA A 41 8.05 9.12 -2.67
N MET A 42 6.86 9.30 -3.27
CA MET A 42 6.15 10.58 -3.28
C MET A 42 5.70 10.99 -1.87
N MET A 43 5.18 10.06 -1.07
CA MET A 43 4.80 10.34 0.32
C MET A 43 6.01 10.78 1.15
N ALA A 44 7.16 10.15 0.97
CA ALA A 44 8.41 10.54 1.64
C ALA A 44 8.88 11.95 1.24
N GLN A 45 8.66 12.35 -0.01
CA GLN A 45 8.98 13.69 -0.52
C GLN A 45 7.98 14.77 -0.09
N SER A 46 6.71 14.40 0.11
CA SER A 46 5.63 15.30 0.55
C SER A 46 5.71 15.68 2.04
N GLY A 47 6.89 15.51 2.65
CA GLY A 47 7.10 15.59 4.08
C GLY A 47 6.59 16.90 4.69
N THR A 48 5.85 16.76 5.80
CA THR A 48 5.28 17.80 6.66
C THR A 48 6.31 18.73 7.33
N GLN A 49 7.59 18.61 6.97
CA GLN A 49 8.74 19.29 7.55
C GLN A 49 9.59 20.03 6.49
N SER A 50 8.95 20.66 5.50
CA SER A 50 9.69 21.59 4.64
C SER A 50 10.17 22.81 5.45
N PRO A 51 11.39 23.32 5.18
CA PRO A 51 11.89 24.53 5.84
C PRO A 51 10.96 25.73 5.60
N GLU A 52 10.39 25.83 4.39
CA GLU A 52 9.39 26.85 4.03
C GLU A 52 8.17 26.83 4.96
N ARG A 53 7.68 25.64 5.33
CA ARG A 53 6.57 25.51 6.28
C ARG A 53 6.96 25.99 7.68
N ALA A 54 8.20 25.71 8.11
CA ALA A 54 8.69 26.18 9.40
C ALA A 54 8.77 27.71 9.46
N GLU A 55 9.32 28.34 8.42
CA GLU A 55 9.38 29.80 8.27
C GLU A 55 7.99 30.43 8.29
N LYS A 56 7.05 29.91 7.48
CA LYS A 56 5.67 30.38 7.45
C LYS A 56 4.98 30.29 8.83
N VAL A 57 5.22 29.21 9.57
CA VAL A 57 4.66 29.05 10.93
C VAL A 57 5.25 30.09 11.89
N GLN A 58 6.55 30.38 11.80
CA GLN A 58 7.18 31.40 12.65
C GLN A 58 6.64 32.80 12.34
N GLU A 59 6.47 33.13 11.06
CA GLU A 59 5.91 34.42 10.64
C GLU A 59 4.48 34.61 11.18
N ILE A 60 3.61 33.60 11.00
CA ILE A 60 2.23 33.64 11.49
C ILE A 60 2.21 33.80 13.02
N LYS A 61 3.08 33.08 13.75
CA LYS A 61 3.19 33.24 15.21
C LYS A 61 3.53 34.66 15.61
N ALA A 62 4.52 35.27 14.96
CA ALA A 62 4.90 36.66 15.22
C ALA A 62 3.74 37.63 14.92
N GLN A 63 2.98 37.42 13.84
CA GLN A 63 1.81 38.25 13.53
C GLN A 63 0.70 38.10 14.60
N ILE A 64 0.49 36.89 15.13
CA ILE A 64 -0.49 36.65 16.20
C ILE A 64 -0.04 37.34 17.50
N GLU A 65 1.23 37.18 17.90
CA GLU A 65 1.78 37.81 19.10
C GLU A 65 1.72 39.34 19.05
N ASN A 66 1.97 39.92 17.88
CA ASN A 66 1.89 41.36 17.65
C ASN A 66 0.44 41.87 17.41
N GLY A 67 -0.55 40.98 17.38
CA GLY A 67 -1.96 41.33 17.14
C GLY A 67 -2.26 41.83 15.71
N THR A 68 -1.35 41.58 14.75
CA THR A 68 -1.51 42.00 13.34
C THR A 68 -2.04 40.90 12.44
N TYR A 69 -2.21 39.68 12.97
CA TYR A 69 -2.78 38.57 12.21
C TYR A 69 -4.27 38.81 11.90
N GLN A 70 -4.61 38.90 10.62
CA GLN A 70 -5.98 39.09 10.17
C GLN A 70 -6.52 37.83 9.49
N VAL A 71 -7.61 37.29 10.01
CA VAL A 71 -8.31 36.16 9.40
C VAL A 71 -9.04 36.62 8.15
N ASN A 72 -8.70 36.07 7.00
CA ASN A 72 -9.39 36.33 5.74
C ASN A 72 -10.45 35.24 5.49
N ALA A 73 -11.72 35.55 5.75
CA ALA A 73 -12.83 34.60 5.59
C ALA A 73 -13.01 34.10 4.15
N GLN A 74 -12.73 34.94 3.14
CA GLN A 74 -12.83 34.57 1.74
C GLN A 74 -11.75 33.54 1.37
N GLU A 75 -10.52 33.75 1.83
CA GLU A 75 -9.42 32.80 1.63
C GLU A 75 -9.67 31.48 2.37
N VAL A 76 -10.26 31.52 3.57
CA VAL A 76 -10.69 30.32 4.28
C VAL A 76 -11.71 29.56 3.44
N ALA A 77 -12.80 30.18 3.01
CA ALA A 77 -13.81 29.52 2.20
C ALA A 77 -13.24 28.94 0.90
N ARG A 78 -12.37 29.68 0.21
CA ARG A 78 -11.66 29.21 -0.98
C ARG A 78 -10.83 27.95 -0.69
N LYS A 79 -10.04 27.97 0.39
CA LYS A 79 -9.18 26.83 0.77
C LYS A 79 -9.95 25.60 1.18
N PHE A 80 -11.10 25.79 1.82
CA PHE A 80 -12.01 24.68 2.08
C PHE A 80 -12.50 24.13 0.74
N TYR A 81 -13.13 24.95 -0.11
CA TYR A 81 -13.62 24.51 -1.41
C TYR A 81 -12.57 23.75 -2.25
N GLU A 82 -11.37 24.31 -2.40
CA GLU A 82 -10.23 23.70 -3.13
C GLU A 82 -9.77 22.34 -2.59
N PHE A 83 -10.05 22.03 -1.33
CA PHE A 83 -9.66 20.75 -0.74
C PHE A 83 -10.67 19.63 -1.04
N TRP A 84 -11.95 19.98 -1.23
CA TRP A 84 -13.04 19.02 -1.43
C TRP A 84 -13.52 18.89 -2.88
N ASP A 85 -13.33 19.91 -3.72
CA ASP A 85 -13.59 19.85 -5.17
C ASP A 85 -12.46 19.08 -5.90
#